data_AF-A0A250WUF6-F1
#
_entry.id   AF-A0A250WUF6-F1
#
_cell.length_a   1.000
_cell.length_b   1.000
_cell.length_c   1.000
_cell.angle_alpha   90.00
_cell.angle_beta   90.00
_cell.angle_gamma   90.00
#
_symmetry.space_group_name_H-M   'P 1'
#
loop_
_entity.id
_entity.type
_entity.pdbx_description
1 polymer ?
#
loop_
_entity_poly.entity_id
_entity_poly.type
_entity_poly.pdbx_seq_one_letter_code
_entity_poly.pdbx_strand_id
1 'polypeptide(L)'
;MRNLLRCSSICHVNYFLNYVSLEYSSASTKLVNSLNDEAEINTFTEVCFLDPRSVLEPSRWTDLSSDLKQGGAAGLVTTVKVPDVLARLIPQGRYELGEGEDPMNSWVYGRPAELFQYKLIGQHMTQSGYTSVIEQKLLASICSGQVTGLPSWLEAKMLIDGKRRLPSLRLPFLFAGRILESEAAAVYQWSDQQGVMQGILLSSEATSPQ
;
A
#
# COMPACT_ATOMS: atom_id res chain seq x y z
N MET A 1 -30.56 -48.45 11.20
CA MET A 1 -29.35 -48.37 10.35
C MET A 1 -29.26 -46.94 9.84
N ARG A 2 -28.50 -46.07 10.53
CA ARG A 2 -27.12 -45.63 10.20
C ARG A 2 -26.96 -44.94 8.84
N ASN A 3 -26.67 -43.63 8.93
CA ASN A 3 -25.76 -42.79 8.14
C ASN A 3 -26.00 -42.62 6.63
N LEU A 4 -26.19 -41.36 6.20
CA LEU A 4 -25.07 -40.54 5.68
C LEU A 4 -25.53 -39.09 5.43
N LEU A 5 -24.97 -38.19 6.23
CA LEU A 5 -24.82 -36.77 5.94
C LEU A 5 -23.91 -36.61 4.71
N ARG A 6 -24.27 -35.75 3.76
CA ARG A 6 -23.28 -34.96 3.01
C ARG A 6 -23.79 -33.54 2.82
N CYS A 7 -23.15 -32.64 3.57
CA CYS A 7 -22.94 -31.25 3.19
C CYS A 7 -22.39 -31.17 1.78
N SER A 8 -22.87 -30.22 1.00
CA SER A 8 -22.02 -29.50 0.05
C SER A 8 -22.43 -28.03 0.06
N SER A 9 -21.65 -27.27 0.82
CA SER A 9 -21.66 -25.82 0.84
C SER A 9 -21.20 -25.33 -0.54
N ILE A 10 -22.12 -24.74 -1.30
CA ILE A 10 -21.75 -23.91 -2.46
C ILE A 10 -21.36 -22.55 -1.88
N CYS A 11 -20.06 -22.38 -1.61
CA CYS A 11 -19.48 -21.07 -1.34
C CYS A 11 -19.60 -20.22 -2.61
N HIS A 12 -20.61 -19.36 -2.66
CA HIS A 12 -20.59 -18.19 -3.54
C HIS A 12 -19.52 -17.24 -3.00
N VAL A 13 -18.34 -17.24 -3.63
CA VAL A 13 -17.35 -16.18 -3.43
C VAL A 13 -17.84 -14.98 -4.24
N ASN A 14 -18.68 -14.17 -3.58
CA ASN A 14 -19.11 -12.87 -4.08
C ASN A 14 -17.91 -11.91 -3.98
N TYR A 15 -17.14 -11.77 -5.05
CA TYR A 15 -16.20 -10.67 -5.23
C TYR A 15 -16.99 -9.38 -5.45
N PHE A 16 -17.25 -8.64 -4.37
CA PHE A 16 -17.73 -7.26 -4.43
C PHE A 16 -16.76 -6.35 -3.70
N LEU A 17 -15.56 -6.18 -4.27
CA LEU A 17 -14.84 -4.92 -4.11
C LEU A 17 -15.69 -3.83 -4.76
N ASN A 18 -15.84 -2.71 -4.06
CA ASN A 18 -16.67 -1.60 -4.50
C ASN A 18 -16.40 -1.26 -5.97
N TYR A 19 -17.47 -1.31 -6.75
CA TYR A 19 -17.69 -0.44 -7.89
C TYR A 19 -17.29 1.00 -7.52
N VAL A 20 -16.09 1.39 -7.92
CA VAL A 20 -15.99 2.50 -8.86
C VAL A 20 -15.88 1.86 -10.23
N SER A 21 -17.03 1.45 -10.78
CA SER A 21 -17.17 1.46 -12.24
C SER A 21 -17.39 2.92 -12.60
N LEU A 22 -16.28 3.66 -12.64
CA LEU A 22 -16.21 4.85 -13.46
C LEU A 22 -15.30 4.47 -14.60
N GLU A 23 -15.74 4.78 -15.80
CA GLU A 23 -15.00 4.73 -17.06
C GLU A 23 -13.67 5.51 -16.93
N TYR A 24 -12.65 4.91 -16.32
CA TYR A 24 -11.35 5.56 -16.04
C TYR A 24 -10.25 4.97 -16.92
N SER A 25 -10.52 4.95 -18.22
CA SER A 25 -9.51 4.78 -19.25
C SER A 25 -8.92 6.13 -19.69
N SER A 26 -9.63 7.25 -19.51
CA SER A 26 -9.18 8.56 -20.01
C SER A 26 -8.56 9.47 -18.95
N ALA A 27 -9.04 9.50 -17.71
CA ALA A 27 -8.57 10.43 -16.68
C ALA A 27 -7.25 10.01 -16.01
N SER A 28 -7.06 8.72 -15.69
CA SER A 28 -5.75 8.22 -15.25
C SER A 28 -4.71 8.33 -16.36
N THR A 29 -5.09 8.08 -17.62
CA THR A 29 -4.20 8.27 -18.78
C THR A 29 -3.87 9.74 -19.00
N LYS A 30 -4.80 10.68 -18.76
CA LYS A 30 -4.52 12.12 -18.79
C LYS A 30 -3.57 12.57 -17.68
N LEU A 31 -3.75 12.09 -16.44
CA LEU A 31 -2.82 12.35 -15.32
C LEU A 31 -1.44 11.71 -15.54
N VAL A 32 -1.42 10.54 -16.17
CA VAL A 32 -0.18 9.85 -16.54
C VAL A 32 0.50 10.54 -17.71
N ASN A 33 -0.24 11.11 -18.66
CA ASN A 33 0.31 11.87 -19.78
C ASN A 33 0.76 13.27 -19.37
N SER A 34 0.17 13.87 -18.32
CA SER A 34 0.61 15.16 -17.78
C SER A 34 1.93 15.08 -17.01
N LEU A 35 2.46 13.88 -16.72
CA LEU A 35 3.84 13.73 -16.24
C LEU A 35 4.89 14.20 -17.26
N ASN A 36 4.51 14.36 -18.54
CA ASN A 36 5.41 14.77 -19.62
C ASN A 36 5.25 16.25 -20.02
N ASP A 37 4.23 16.98 -19.53
CA ASP A 37 4.03 18.38 -19.89
C ASP A 37 4.80 19.30 -18.92
N GLU A 38 5.82 19.96 -19.46
CA GLU A 38 6.77 20.81 -18.75
C GLU A 38 6.09 21.89 -17.87
N ALA A 39 6.62 22.04 -16.66
CA ALA A 39 6.37 23.12 -15.67
C ALA A 39 5.31 22.90 -14.57
N GLU A 40 4.94 21.67 -14.23
CA GLU A 40 4.46 21.43 -12.85
C GLU A 40 5.64 21.58 -11.89
N ILE A 41 5.53 22.55 -10.99
CA ILE A 41 6.45 22.78 -9.86
C ILE A 41 6.83 21.41 -9.30
N ASN A 42 8.13 21.13 -9.19
CA ASN A 42 8.69 19.91 -8.58
C ASN A 42 8.30 19.81 -7.09
N THR A 43 7.00 19.64 -6.82
CA THR A 43 6.45 19.41 -5.49
C THR A 43 6.42 17.91 -5.26
N PHE A 44 6.86 17.56 -4.07
CA PHE A 44 6.96 16.18 -3.66
C PHE A 44 6.28 16.02 -2.32
N THR A 45 5.61 14.89 -2.17
CA THR A 45 5.04 14.42 -0.92
C THR A 45 5.96 13.33 -0.39
N GLU A 46 6.36 13.44 0.87
CA GLU A 46 7.06 12.34 1.54
C GLU A 46 6.02 11.36 2.10
N VAL A 47 6.13 10.10 1.68
CA VAL A 47 5.25 9.02 2.11
C VAL A 47 6.07 7.92 2.78
N CYS A 48 5.45 7.28 3.75
CA CYS A 48 6.00 6.18 4.51
C CYS A 48 5.23 4.90 4.17
N PHE A 49 5.97 3.83 3.90
CA PHE A 49 5.48 2.47 3.74
C PHE A 49 5.77 1.70 5.02
N LEU A 50 4.74 1.07 5.59
CA LEU A 50 4.86 0.31 6.84
C LEU A 50 3.66 -0.60 7.10
N ASP A 51 3.76 -1.44 8.13
CA ASP A 51 2.64 -2.19 8.66
C ASP A 51 1.59 -1.25 9.30
N PRO A 52 0.33 -1.22 8.82
CA PRO A 52 -0.70 -0.32 9.35
C PRO A 52 -1.02 -0.56 10.83
N ARG A 53 -0.80 -1.78 11.33
CA ARG A 53 -1.01 -2.11 12.75
C ARG A 53 -0.04 -1.36 13.65
N SER A 54 1.17 -1.08 13.18
CA SER A 54 2.16 -0.32 13.95
C SER A 54 1.71 1.12 14.21
N VAL A 55 0.95 1.72 13.29
CA VAL A 55 0.37 3.07 13.43
C VAL A 55 -0.83 3.08 14.38
N LEU A 56 -1.69 2.05 14.30
CA LEU A 56 -2.95 2.02 15.03
C LEU A 56 -2.83 1.44 16.44
N GLU A 57 -1.78 0.66 16.72
CA GLU A 57 -1.49 0.11 18.05
C GLU A 57 -0.04 0.44 18.49
N PRO A 58 0.37 1.73 18.53
CA PRO A 58 1.78 2.11 18.70
C PRO A 58 2.39 1.64 20.03
N SER A 59 1.58 1.37 21.06
CA SER A 59 2.04 0.81 22.34
C SER A 59 2.63 -0.61 22.22
N ARG A 60 2.39 -1.31 21.12
CA ARG A 60 2.90 -2.67 20.85
C ARG A 60 4.18 -2.68 20.02
N TRP A 61 4.54 -1.56 19.39
CA TRP A 61 5.55 -1.51 18.35
C TRP A 61 6.58 -0.44 18.72
N THR A 62 7.81 -0.89 18.98
CA THR A 62 8.97 -0.09 19.39
C THR A 62 9.10 1.20 18.55
N ASP A 63 9.53 2.28 19.20
CA ASP A 63 9.61 3.67 18.71
C ASP A 63 9.68 3.85 17.17
N LEU A 64 8.51 3.88 16.50
CA LEU A 64 8.38 4.36 15.11
C LEU A 64 9.05 5.74 14.93
N SER A 65 9.04 6.54 16.00
CA SER A 65 9.70 7.84 16.10
C SER A 65 11.22 7.78 15.89
N SER A 66 11.86 6.67 16.27
CA SER A 66 13.29 6.44 16.12
C SER A 66 13.63 5.95 14.70
N ASP A 67 12.79 5.09 14.13
CA ASP A 67 13.00 4.51 12.80
C ASP A 67 12.84 5.56 11.69
N LEU A 68 11.90 6.49 11.84
CA LEU A 68 11.76 7.66 10.97
C LEU A 68 13.03 8.52 10.86
N LYS A 69 13.91 8.46 11.86
CA LYS A 69 15.19 9.20 11.87
C LYS A 69 16.35 8.41 11.27
N GLN A 70 16.24 7.08 11.18
CA GLN A 70 17.36 6.20 10.80
C GLN A 70 17.32 5.72 9.35
N GLY A 71 16.17 5.72 8.67
CA GLY A 71 16.09 5.54 7.21
C GLY A 71 16.81 4.29 6.66
N GLY A 72 16.81 3.18 7.41
CA GLY A 72 17.63 2.00 7.15
C GLY A 72 16.90 0.87 6.41
N ALA A 73 17.63 0.18 5.52
CA ALA A 73 17.18 -0.80 4.53
C ALA A 73 16.54 -2.12 5.04
N ALA A 74 16.14 -2.19 6.31
CA ALA A 74 15.39 -3.31 6.91
C ALA A 74 14.57 -2.83 8.12
N GLY A 75 13.98 -1.64 8.01
CA GLY A 75 13.26 -0.96 9.09
C GLY A 75 11.80 -1.39 9.25
N LEU A 76 11.11 -0.79 10.23
CA LEU A 76 9.65 -0.85 10.35
C LEU A 76 8.97 0.08 9.34
N VAL A 77 9.72 1.05 8.81
CA VAL A 77 9.25 2.07 7.88
C VAL A 77 10.23 2.24 6.71
N THR A 78 9.71 2.27 5.50
CA THR A 78 10.43 2.75 4.31
C THR A 78 9.88 4.10 3.89
N THR A 79 10.73 5.13 3.81
CA THR A 79 10.32 6.49 3.40
C THR A 79 10.72 6.77 1.96
N VAL A 80 9.79 7.29 1.17
CA VAL A 80 10.02 7.66 -0.23
C VAL A 80 9.47 9.05 -0.50
N LYS A 81 10.26 9.86 -1.22
CA LYS A 81 9.84 11.16 -1.72
C LYS A 81 9.21 10.97 -3.10
N VAL A 82 7.91 11.18 -3.21
CA VAL A 82 7.13 10.90 -4.42
C VAL A 82 6.64 12.20 -5.06
N PRO A 83 6.64 12.34 -6.39
CA PRO A 83 6.00 13.49 -7.05
C PRO A 83 4.54 13.58 -6.65
N ASP A 84 4.02 14.78 -6.42
CA ASP A 84 2.63 14.97 -5.95
C ASP A 84 1.59 14.36 -6.89
N VAL A 85 1.85 14.37 -8.20
CA VAL A 85 1.00 13.72 -9.20
C VAL A 85 0.89 12.22 -8.91
N LEU A 86 2.01 11.57 -8.62
CA LEU A 86 2.05 10.15 -8.29
C LEU A 86 1.42 9.86 -6.93
N ALA A 87 1.63 10.73 -5.94
CA ALA A 87 1.01 10.62 -4.61
C ALA A 87 -0.52 10.54 -4.69
N ARG A 88 -1.14 11.33 -5.59
CA ARG A 88 -2.60 11.32 -5.83
C ARG A 88 -3.12 10.05 -6.48
N LEU A 89 -2.24 9.25 -7.10
CA LEU A 89 -2.59 7.96 -7.69
C LEU A 89 -2.51 6.82 -6.67
N ILE A 90 -1.82 7.00 -5.53
CA ILE A 90 -1.68 5.96 -4.50
C ILE A 90 -3.03 5.43 -4.01
N PRO A 91 -4.03 6.28 -3.68
CA PRO A 91 -5.35 5.80 -3.26
C PRO A 91 -6.13 5.04 -4.35
N GLN A 92 -5.73 5.19 -5.61
CA GLN A 92 -6.37 4.53 -6.76
C GLN A 92 -5.78 3.14 -7.05
N GLY A 93 -4.77 2.73 -6.27
CA GLY A 93 -3.91 1.56 -6.46
C GLY A 93 -4.37 0.54 -7.50
N ARG A 94 -3.55 0.35 -8.53
CA ARG A 94 -3.80 -0.72 -9.51
C ARG A 94 -3.21 -1.99 -8.97
N TYR A 95 -4.07 -2.99 -8.91
CA TYR A 95 -3.72 -4.31 -8.48
C TYR A 95 -3.38 -5.14 -9.71
N GLU A 96 -2.14 -5.61 -9.77
CA GLU A 96 -1.69 -6.53 -10.79
C GLU A 96 -1.53 -7.90 -10.14
N LEU A 97 -2.25 -8.89 -10.68
CA LEU A 97 -1.94 -10.28 -10.41
C LEU A 97 -0.54 -10.49 -10.99
N GLY A 98 0.42 -10.96 -10.19
CA GLY A 98 1.65 -11.50 -10.78
C GLY A 98 1.28 -12.59 -11.78
N GLU A 99 2.18 -12.97 -12.70
CA GLU A 99 1.90 -14.05 -13.68
C GLU A 99 1.71 -15.45 -13.04
N GLY A 100 1.45 -15.53 -11.73
CA GLY A 100 1.05 -16.74 -11.00
C GLY A 100 -0.41 -16.72 -10.59
N GLU A 101 -0.95 -17.88 -10.21
CA GLU A 101 -2.33 -18.05 -9.72
C GLU A 101 -2.66 -17.31 -8.42
N ASP A 102 -1.72 -16.51 -7.88
CA ASP A 102 -1.88 -15.83 -6.62
C ASP A 102 -2.24 -14.36 -6.83
N PRO A 103 -3.48 -13.98 -6.52
CA PRO A 103 -3.92 -12.68 -6.93
C PRO A 103 -3.13 -11.55 -6.25
N MET A 104 -2.67 -11.68 -5.00
CA MET A 104 -2.28 -10.51 -4.18
C MET A 104 -0.78 -10.21 -3.97
N ASN A 105 0.09 -10.50 -4.95
CA ASN A 105 1.54 -10.37 -4.73
C ASN A 105 2.10 -8.94 -4.88
N SER A 106 1.43 -8.04 -5.60
CA SER A 106 1.94 -6.68 -5.77
C SER A 106 0.87 -5.60 -6.02
N TRP A 107 1.27 -4.34 -5.80
CA TRP A 107 0.50 -3.14 -6.13
C TRP A 107 1.37 -2.16 -6.89
N VAL A 108 0.83 -1.65 -8.00
CA VAL A 108 1.49 -0.67 -8.85
C VAL A 108 0.76 0.68 -8.75
N TYR A 109 1.56 1.73 -8.58
CA TYR A 109 1.10 3.12 -8.58
C TYR A 109 1.84 3.87 -9.69
N GLY A 110 1.10 4.56 -10.56
CA GLY A 110 1.68 5.26 -11.72
C GLY A 110 1.66 4.42 -12.99
N ARG A 111 2.68 4.59 -13.83
CA ARG A 111 2.82 3.82 -15.06
C ARG A 111 3.34 2.41 -14.73
N PRO A 112 2.73 1.34 -15.28
CA PRO A 112 3.27 -0.01 -15.14
C PRO A 112 4.50 -0.20 -16.02
N ALA A 113 5.39 -1.09 -15.59
CA ALA A 113 6.64 -1.45 -16.25
C ALA A 113 7.00 -2.90 -15.89
N GLU A 114 7.96 -3.48 -16.59
CA GLU A 114 8.47 -4.82 -16.24
C GLU A 114 9.20 -4.77 -14.89
N LEU A 115 9.08 -5.84 -14.08
CA LEU A 115 9.63 -5.89 -12.71
C LEU A 115 11.12 -5.51 -12.64
N PHE A 116 11.93 -5.93 -13.61
CA PHE A 116 13.37 -5.65 -13.63
C PHE A 116 13.72 -4.18 -13.95
N GLN A 117 12.74 -3.38 -14.38
CA GLN A 117 12.91 -1.93 -14.56
C GLN A 117 12.72 -1.18 -13.24
N TYR A 118 12.10 -1.83 -12.24
CA TYR A 118 11.92 -1.28 -10.91
C TYR A 118 13.18 -1.49 -10.07
N LYS A 119 13.68 -0.40 -9.49
CA LYS A 119 14.82 -0.39 -8.56
C LYS A 119 14.31 -0.50 -7.12
N LEU A 120 14.84 -1.46 -6.36
CA LEU A 120 14.56 -1.59 -4.93
C LEU A 120 15.05 -0.34 -4.18
N ILE A 121 14.16 0.29 -3.42
CA ILE A 121 14.47 1.49 -2.60
C ILE A 121 14.52 1.14 -1.13
N GLY A 122 13.69 0.19 -0.69
CA GLY A 122 13.68 -0.27 0.69
C GLY A 122 12.70 -1.40 0.90
N GLN A 123 12.62 -1.85 2.14
CA GLN A 123 11.68 -2.88 2.59
C GLN A 123 11.26 -2.57 4.03
N HIS A 124 10.04 -2.92 4.38
CA HIS A 124 9.54 -2.81 5.74
C HIS A 124 8.88 -4.11 6.19
N MET A 125 8.98 -4.40 7.48
CA MET A 125 8.34 -5.58 8.07
C MET A 125 6.81 -5.49 8.04
N THR A 126 6.15 -6.59 7.72
CA THR A 126 4.68 -6.72 7.69
C THR A 126 4.20 -7.79 8.67
N GLN A 127 4.38 -7.54 9.96
CA GLN A 127 4.10 -8.52 11.02
C GLN A 127 2.63 -8.94 11.12
N SER A 128 1.71 -8.05 10.73
CA SER A 128 0.29 -8.34 10.66
C SER A 128 -0.13 -9.03 9.35
N GLY A 129 0.79 -9.17 8.39
CA GLY A 129 0.50 -9.58 7.01
C GLY A 129 -0.11 -8.45 6.16
N TYR A 130 -0.02 -7.20 6.62
CA TYR A 130 -0.54 -6.04 5.90
C TYR A 130 0.55 -4.98 5.72
N THR A 131 0.34 -4.18 4.69
CA THR A 131 1.17 -3.02 4.36
C THR A 131 0.27 -1.82 4.08
N SER A 132 0.81 -0.62 4.27
CA SER A 132 0.11 0.62 4.07
C SER A 132 1.05 1.72 3.61
N VAL A 133 0.45 2.77 3.03
CA VAL A 133 1.11 4.02 2.70
C VAL A 133 0.45 5.15 3.48
N ILE A 134 1.25 5.98 4.14
CA ILE A 134 0.80 7.16 4.90
C ILE A 134 1.70 8.36 4.60
N GLU A 135 1.16 9.57 4.60
CA GLU A 135 1.98 10.77 4.50
C GLU A 135 2.87 10.92 5.75
N GLN A 136 4.15 11.21 5.57
CA GLN A 136 5.12 11.30 6.68
C GLN A 136 4.68 12.33 7.73
N LYS A 137 4.13 13.47 7.30
CA LYS A 137 3.61 14.50 8.21
C LYS A 137 2.47 13.99 9.09
N LEU A 138 1.57 13.17 8.54
CA LEU A 138 0.45 12.61 9.29
C LEU A 138 0.94 11.56 10.29
N LEU A 139 1.87 10.70 9.87
CA LEU A 139 2.52 9.74 10.74
C LEU A 139 3.22 10.44 11.92
N ALA A 140 3.95 11.54 11.67
CA ALA A 140 4.58 12.34 12.71
C ALA A 140 3.56 12.96 13.69
N SER A 141 2.43 13.47 13.21
CA SER A 141 1.33 13.96 14.05
C SER A 141 0.67 12.85 14.88
N ILE A 142 0.56 11.62 14.35
CA ILE A 142 0.08 10.46 15.11
C ILE A 142 1.08 10.09 16.21
N CYS A 143 2.37 9.96 15.88
CA CYS A 143 3.43 9.59 16.83
C CYS A 143 3.60 10.62 17.96
N SER A 144 3.32 11.91 17.70
CA SER A 144 3.35 12.97 18.70
C SER A 144 2.06 13.10 19.52
N GLY A 145 1.04 12.28 19.24
CA GLY A 145 -0.24 12.30 19.96
C GLY A 145 -1.17 13.45 19.57
N GLN A 146 -0.90 14.16 18.48
CA GLN A 146 -1.74 15.27 17.99
C GLN A 146 -3.02 14.78 17.30
N VAL A 147 -3.01 13.56 16.78
CA VAL A 147 -4.17 12.92 16.16
C VAL A 147 -4.86 12.02 17.18
N THR A 148 -6.14 12.27 17.43
CA THR A 148 -6.99 11.46 18.32
C THR A 148 -8.10 10.78 17.53
N GLY A 149 -8.73 9.75 18.10
CA GLY A 149 -9.85 9.06 17.47
C GLY A 149 -9.47 8.15 16.30
N LEU A 150 -8.25 7.62 16.28
CA LEU A 150 -7.86 6.57 15.33
C LEU A 150 -8.71 5.31 15.54
N PRO A 151 -9.10 4.60 14.47
CA PRO A 151 -9.79 3.32 14.61
C PRO A 151 -8.90 2.29 15.30
N SER A 152 -9.54 1.33 15.96
CA SER A 152 -8.84 0.13 16.41
C SER A 152 -8.29 -0.66 15.22
N TRP A 153 -7.23 -1.45 15.46
CA TRP A 153 -6.70 -2.35 14.44
C TRP A 153 -7.76 -3.30 13.88
N LEU A 154 -8.66 -3.81 14.74
CA LEU A 154 -9.74 -4.69 14.30
C LEU A 154 -10.68 -4.02 13.31
N GLU A 155 -11.08 -2.77 13.57
CA GLU A 155 -11.94 -2.00 12.67
C GLU A 155 -11.24 -1.72 11.34
N ALA A 156 -9.98 -1.31 11.38
CA ALA A 156 -9.19 -1.08 10.18
C ALA A 156 -9.01 -2.36 9.35
N LYS A 157 -8.70 -3.49 9.99
CA LYS A 157 -8.58 -4.79 9.32
C LYS A 157 -9.88 -5.20 8.64
N MET A 158 -11.03 -5.01 9.29
CA MET A 158 -12.34 -5.31 8.68
C MET A 158 -12.62 -4.46 7.44
N LEU A 159 -12.15 -3.21 7.42
CA LEU A 159 -12.24 -2.32 6.25
C LEU A 159 -11.31 -2.76 5.13
N ILE A 160 -10.04 -3.03 5.45
CA ILE A 160 -9.02 -3.47 4.46
C ILE A 160 -9.44 -4.79 3.82
N ASP A 161 -9.94 -5.75 4.60
CA ASP A 161 -10.44 -7.04 4.10
C ASP A 161 -11.77 -6.94 3.33
N GLY A 162 -12.39 -5.74 3.24
CA GLY A 162 -13.69 -5.55 2.60
C GLY A 162 -14.88 -6.22 3.33
N LYS A 163 -14.68 -6.67 4.57
CA LYS A 163 -15.68 -7.44 5.35
C LYS A 163 -16.79 -6.57 5.93
N ARG A 164 -16.64 -5.25 5.93
CA ARG A 164 -17.67 -4.33 6.45
C ARG A 164 -17.62 -2.99 5.74
N ARG A 165 -18.77 -2.50 5.31
CA ARG A 165 -18.95 -1.08 4.95
C ARG A 165 -19.34 -0.34 6.21
N LEU A 166 -18.36 0.11 6.99
CA LEU A 166 -18.63 0.97 8.13
C LEU A 166 -18.92 2.37 7.59
N PRO A 167 -20.06 2.99 7.91
CA PRO A 167 -20.27 4.39 7.56
C PRO A 167 -19.20 5.22 8.28
N SER A 168 -18.52 6.10 7.55
CA SER A 168 -17.68 7.22 8.04
C SER A 168 -16.25 6.97 8.57
N LEU A 169 -15.76 5.74 8.65
CA LEU A 169 -14.37 5.51 9.10
C LEU A 169 -13.36 5.86 8.01
N ARG A 170 -12.66 6.98 8.18
CA ARG A 170 -11.49 7.34 7.37
C ARG A 170 -10.25 6.72 8.01
N LEU A 171 -9.60 5.82 7.27
CA LEU A 171 -8.27 5.35 7.64
C LEU A 171 -7.25 6.48 7.43
N PRO A 172 -6.18 6.56 8.25
CA PRO A 172 -5.12 7.55 8.06
C PRO A 172 -4.19 7.20 6.90
N PHE A 173 -4.50 6.16 6.13
CA PHE A 173 -3.64 5.64 5.07
C PHE A 173 -4.12 6.12 3.70
N LEU A 174 -3.18 6.50 2.84
CA LEU A 174 -3.42 6.67 1.41
C LEU A 174 -3.79 5.33 0.76
N PHE A 175 -3.17 4.25 1.25
CA PHE A 175 -3.40 2.88 0.82
C PHE A 175 -3.19 1.92 1.99
N ALA A 176 -3.96 0.84 2.05
CA ALA A 176 -3.68 -0.30 2.90
C ALA A 176 -4.14 -1.59 2.24
N GLY A 177 -3.29 -2.62 2.27
CA GLY A 177 -3.50 -3.89 1.59
C GLY A 177 -2.81 -5.04 2.30
N ARG A 178 -3.13 -6.27 1.87
CA ARG A 178 -2.62 -7.50 2.47
C ARG A 178 -1.45 -8.04 1.65
N ILE A 179 -0.32 -8.28 2.29
CA ILE A 179 0.85 -8.99 1.73
C ILE A 179 0.69 -10.48 2.03
N LEU A 180 0.82 -11.32 1.00
CA LEU A 180 0.71 -12.78 1.15
C LEU A 180 2.08 -13.39 1.46
N GLU A 181 2.07 -14.33 2.41
CA GLU A 181 3.17 -15.27 2.69
C GLU A 181 4.57 -14.64 2.81
N SER A 182 4.64 -13.37 3.22
CA SER A 182 5.91 -12.66 3.40
C SER A 182 5.93 -11.86 4.70
N GLU A 183 7.09 -11.87 5.36
CA GLU A 183 7.36 -11.14 6.60
C GLU A 183 7.74 -9.67 6.33
N ALA A 184 7.99 -9.33 5.06
CA ALA A 184 8.34 -7.99 4.63
C ALA A 184 7.68 -7.64 3.29
N ALA A 185 7.47 -6.36 3.06
CA ALA A 185 7.10 -5.85 1.75
C ALA A 185 8.23 -4.97 1.21
N ALA A 186 8.61 -5.22 -0.03
CA ALA A 186 9.62 -4.45 -0.74
C ALA A 186 8.98 -3.31 -1.53
N VAL A 187 9.63 -2.15 -1.48
CA VAL A 187 9.23 -0.93 -2.16
C VAL A 187 10.23 -0.63 -3.25
N TYR A 188 9.74 -0.55 -4.48
CA TYR A 188 10.53 -0.23 -5.65
C TYR A 188 10.05 1.04 -6.32
N GLN A 189 10.98 1.71 -7.01
CA GLN A 189 10.65 2.83 -7.89
C GLN A 189 11.04 2.51 -9.33
N TRP A 190 10.28 3.04 -10.27
CA TRP A 190 10.66 3.12 -11.67
C TRP A 190 10.77 4.58 -12.09
N SER A 191 11.88 4.91 -12.74
CA SER A 191 12.15 6.21 -13.33
C SER A 191 12.41 6.06 -14.83
N ASP A 192 12.04 7.08 -15.61
CA ASP A 192 12.40 7.14 -17.03
C ASP A 192 13.88 7.49 -17.25
N GLN A 193 14.28 7.62 -18.52
CA GLN A 193 15.65 7.94 -18.92
C GLN A 193 16.11 9.34 -18.45
N GLN A 194 15.18 10.22 -18.08
CA GLN A 194 15.47 11.56 -17.54
C GLN A 194 15.51 11.55 -16.00
N GLY A 195 15.27 10.40 -15.36
CA GLY A 195 15.27 10.25 -13.91
C GLY A 195 13.95 10.65 -13.25
N VAL A 196 12.90 10.96 -14.01
CA VAL A 196 11.59 11.30 -13.46
C VAL A 196 10.91 10.03 -12.98
N MET A 197 10.44 10.02 -11.73
CA MET A 197 9.72 8.87 -11.17
C MET A 197 8.38 8.68 -11.87
N GLN A 198 8.22 7.55 -12.55
CA GLN A 198 7.04 7.19 -13.34
C GLN A 198 6.13 6.19 -12.61
N GLY A 199 6.68 5.42 -11.66
CA GLY A 199 5.89 4.47 -10.90
C GLY A 199 6.55 3.97 -9.62
N ILE A 200 5.71 3.42 -8.75
CA ILE A 200 6.08 2.73 -7.51
C ILE A 200 5.45 1.35 -7.53
N LEU A 201 6.22 0.35 -7.12
CA LEU A 201 5.77 -1.02 -6.96
C LEU A 201 5.97 -1.44 -5.51
N LEU A 202 4.94 -2.00 -4.91
CA LEU A 202 4.98 -2.65 -3.61
C LEU A 202 4.78 -4.14 -3.83
N SER A 203 5.70 -4.99 -3.35
CA SER A 203 5.68 -6.43 -3.64
C SER A 203 6.01 -7.27 -2.39
N SER A 204 5.45 -8.47 -2.33
CA SER A 204 5.85 -9.52 -1.38
C SER A 204 7.21 -10.13 -1.71
N GLU A 205 7.69 -9.96 -2.95
CA GLU A 205 9.00 -10.42 -3.42
C GLU A 205 10.12 -9.54 -2.86
N ALA A 206 10.33 -9.59 -1.55
CA ALA A 206 11.52 -9.00 -0.94
C ALA A 206 12.73 -9.88 -1.27
N THR A 207 13.79 -9.29 -1.84
CA THR A 207 15.09 -9.98 -1.89
C THR A 207 15.50 -10.30 -0.47
N SER A 208 15.51 -11.58 -0.11
CA SER A 208 16.05 -12.03 1.17
C SER A 208 17.46 -11.45 1.33
N PRO A 209 17.84 -10.94 2.52
CA PRO A 209 19.23 -10.59 2.76
C PRO A 209 20.07 -11.84 2.50
N GLN A 210 21.00 -11.73 1.54
CA GLN A 210 22.04 -12.75 1.34
C GLN A 210 22.96 -12.81 2.56
#